data_AF-A0AAD7TND5-F1
#
_entry.id   AF-A0AAD7TND5-F1
#
_cell.length_a   1.000
_cell.length_b   1.000
_cell.length_c   1.000
_cell.angle_alpha   90.00
_cell.angle_beta   90.00
_cell.angle_gamma   90.00
#
_symmetry.space_group_name_H-M   'P 1'
#
loop_
_entity.id
_entity.type
_entity.pdbx_description
1 polymer ?
#
loop_
_entity_poly.entity_id
_entity_poly.type
_entity_poly.pdbx_seq_one_letter_code
_entity_poly.pdbx_strand_id
1 'polypeptide(L)'
;MSSDGPPWFAYDPDGEIRYGGVPDRLLHHPEILRRGIKLTDALKPGIVFRAGLDDPAFVVKVLNTDTQELQIYDRLLSRVRAPRNHTVPVDIYRDGHPLLIMPYLRNLTRFMLAEARTSARLLDIFYQLAEGLEYLHSLHIAHLDVCHDNFVAALPEDAESHPAVVSRRIYVIDFDTSRQLTLGPGVHCAITLPPTQIPPPNGLKHFDPYSWDVYCLGHVFEDLMGVSTDSLAMHAL
;
A
#
# COMPACT_ATOMS: atom_id res chain seq x y z
N MET A 1 19.21 -19.08 8.25
CA MET A 1 18.42 -17.94 7.74
C MET A 1 18.84 -17.77 6.29
N SER A 2 18.00 -18.14 5.32
CA SER A 2 18.43 -18.04 3.92
C SER A 2 18.52 -16.56 3.53
N SER A 3 19.59 -16.20 2.84
CA SER A 3 19.90 -14.86 2.34
C SER A 3 19.01 -14.44 1.17
N ASP A 4 17.75 -14.90 1.14
CA ASP A 4 16.89 -14.83 -0.05
C ASP A 4 15.73 -13.82 0.09
N GLY A 5 15.49 -13.32 1.30
CA GLY A 5 14.54 -12.24 1.57
C GLY A 5 14.96 -10.87 0.98
N PRO A 6 14.03 -9.91 0.88
CA PRO A 6 14.37 -8.53 0.52
C PRO A 6 15.30 -7.89 1.57
N PRO A 7 16.08 -6.86 1.21
CA PRO A 7 16.06 -6.16 -0.07
C PRO A 7 16.87 -6.86 -1.17
N TRP A 8 16.32 -6.85 -2.38
CA TRP A 8 16.94 -7.35 -3.61
C TRP A 8 17.51 -6.19 -4.44
N PHE A 9 18.66 -5.66 -4.03
CA PHE A 9 19.27 -4.53 -4.72
C PHE A 9 19.80 -4.89 -6.11
N ALA A 10 19.72 -3.93 -7.02
CA ALA A 10 20.54 -3.91 -8.23
C ALA A 10 21.90 -3.30 -7.90
N TYR A 11 22.93 -3.72 -8.64
CA TYR A 11 24.29 -3.22 -8.46
C TYR A 11 24.85 -2.71 -9.79
N ASP A 12 25.65 -1.66 -9.72
CA ASP A 12 26.45 -1.18 -10.85
C ASP A 12 27.71 -2.07 -11.03
N PRO A 13 28.42 -1.98 -12.18
CA PRO A 13 29.58 -2.84 -12.45
C PRO A 13 30.74 -2.69 -11.44
N ASP A 14 30.79 -1.59 -10.70
CA ASP A 14 31.74 -1.31 -9.63
C ASP A 14 31.32 -1.89 -8.26
N GLY A 15 30.11 -2.45 -8.17
CA GLY A 15 29.57 -3.07 -6.96
C GLY A 15 28.73 -2.14 -6.08
N GLU A 16 28.52 -0.88 -6.48
CA GLU A 16 27.67 0.06 -5.74
C GLU A 16 26.18 -0.24 -5.93
N ILE A 17 25.36 0.09 -4.92
CA ILE A 17 23.90 -0.12 -4.99
C ILE A 17 23.28 0.89 -5.96
N ARG A 18 22.65 0.37 -7.00
CA ARG A 18 21.83 1.15 -7.93
C ARG A 18 20.40 1.26 -7.39
N TYR A 19 20.14 2.27 -6.56
CA TYR A 19 18.86 2.44 -5.83
C TYR A 19 17.60 2.41 -6.72
N GLY A 20 17.64 3.01 -7.91
CA GLY A 20 16.51 3.00 -8.85
C GLY A 20 16.47 1.76 -9.77
N GLY A 21 17.43 0.85 -9.63
CA GLY A 21 17.61 -0.28 -10.54
C GLY A 21 16.73 -1.48 -10.21
N VAL A 22 16.38 -2.22 -11.26
CA VAL A 22 15.78 -3.56 -11.14
C VAL A 22 16.90 -4.60 -11.05
N PRO A 23 16.87 -5.54 -10.08
CA PRO A 23 17.88 -6.58 -9.96
C PRO A 23 17.71 -7.67 -11.03
N ASP A 24 18.83 -8.27 -11.47
CA ASP A 24 18.84 -9.29 -12.53
C ASP A 24 17.92 -10.47 -12.23
N ARG A 25 17.81 -10.88 -10.97
CA ARG A 25 16.91 -11.96 -10.54
C ARG A 25 15.45 -11.69 -10.87
N LEU A 26 15.01 -10.43 -10.88
CA LEU A 26 13.64 -10.05 -11.27
C LEU A 26 13.51 -9.92 -12.79
N LEU A 27 14.54 -9.40 -13.47
CA LEU A 27 14.56 -9.31 -14.94
C LEU A 27 14.46 -10.69 -15.61
N HIS A 28 15.01 -11.71 -14.96
CA HIS A 28 14.98 -13.10 -15.45
C HIS A 28 13.94 -13.98 -14.72
N HIS A 29 13.06 -13.38 -13.91
CA HIS A 29 12.12 -14.16 -13.11
C HIS A 29 11.06 -14.84 -14.01
N PRO A 30 10.83 -16.16 -13.87
CA PRO A 30 9.97 -16.92 -14.79
C PRO A 30 8.56 -16.34 -14.92
N GLU A 31 7.93 -15.95 -13.82
CA GLU A 31 6.57 -15.41 -13.84
C GLU A 31 6.50 -14.01 -14.47
N ILE A 32 7.55 -13.20 -14.29
CA ILE A 32 7.62 -11.85 -14.86
C ILE A 32 7.76 -11.95 -16.38
N LEU A 33 8.67 -12.81 -16.84
CA LEU A 33 8.86 -13.12 -18.25
C LEU A 33 7.60 -13.73 -18.88
N ARG A 34 6.97 -14.70 -18.21
CA ARG A 34 5.74 -15.36 -18.69
C ARG A 34 4.60 -14.38 -18.90
N ARG A 35 4.47 -13.37 -18.03
CA ARG A 35 3.46 -12.31 -18.13
C ARG A 35 3.87 -11.16 -19.07
N GLY A 36 5.09 -11.17 -19.60
CA GLY A 36 5.61 -10.08 -20.43
C GLY A 36 5.78 -8.76 -19.67
N ILE A 37 5.90 -8.81 -18.33
CA ILE A 37 6.04 -7.63 -17.48
C ILE A 37 7.47 -7.09 -17.63
N LYS A 38 7.59 -5.84 -18.06
CA LYS A 38 8.89 -5.15 -18.23
C LYS A 38 9.08 -4.17 -17.09
N LEU A 39 9.83 -4.58 -16.07
CA LEU A 39 10.17 -3.70 -14.95
C LEU A 39 11.14 -2.59 -15.41
N THR A 40 10.87 -1.36 -14.99
CA THR A 40 11.60 -0.16 -15.42
C THR A 40 12.47 0.44 -14.33
N ASP A 41 11.94 0.51 -13.10
CA ASP A 41 12.56 1.21 -11.99
C ASP A 41 12.08 0.66 -10.63
N ALA A 42 12.82 0.99 -9.58
CA ALA A 42 12.43 0.70 -8.21
C ALA A 42 11.69 1.89 -7.58
N LEU A 43 10.48 1.65 -7.07
CA LEU A 43 9.71 2.60 -6.26
C LEU A 43 10.19 2.62 -4.80
N LYS A 44 10.56 1.43 -4.29
CA LYS A 44 11.23 1.24 -2.99
C LYS A 44 12.47 0.39 -3.27
N PRO A 45 13.69 0.93 -3.17
CA PRO A 45 14.91 0.23 -3.56
C PRO A 45 14.99 -1.18 -2.96
N GLY A 46 15.14 -2.16 -3.82
CA GLY A 46 15.25 -3.58 -3.44
C GLY A 46 13.94 -4.26 -3.02
N ILE A 47 12.80 -3.57 -2.98
CA ILE A 47 11.55 -4.12 -2.43
C ILE A 47 10.39 -4.00 -3.42
N VAL A 48 10.17 -2.82 -4.00
CA VAL A 48 9.02 -2.53 -4.85
C VAL A 48 9.49 -1.99 -6.20
N PHE A 49 9.01 -2.59 -7.28
CA PHE A 49 9.45 -2.32 -8.65
C PHE A 49 8.25 -2.02 -9.53
N ARG A 50 8.38 -0.99 -10.38
CA ARG A 50 7.35 -0.61 -11.34
C ARG A 50 7.59 -1.29 -12.68
N ALA A 51 6.52 -1.68 -13.36
CA ALA A 51 6.51 -2.07 -14.76
C ALA A 51 5.48 -1.25 -15.55
N GLY A 52 5.84 -0.89 -16.78
CA GLY A 52 4.96 -0.11 -17.66
C GLY A 52 4.98 1.39 -17.35
N LEU A 53 5.22 2.18 -18.40
CA LEU A 53 4.97 3.62 -18.39
C LEU A 53 3.53 3.94 -18.83
N ASP A 54 2.94 3.04 -19.63
CA ASP A 54 1.58 3.10 -20.16
C ASP A 54 0.73 1.93 -19.64
N ASP A 55 -0.59 2.05 -19.77
CA ASP A 55 -1.53 1.05 -19.29
C ASP A 55 -1.55 -0.24 -20.13
N PRO A 56 -1.69 -1.42 -19.50
CA PRO A 56 -1.76 -1.64 -18.05
C PRO A 56 -0.38 -1.58 -17.37
N ALA A 57 -0.26 -0.74 -16.35
CA ALA A 57 0.95 -0.63 -15.52
C ALA A 57 0.87 -1.52 -14.27
N PHE A 58 2.00 -2.06 -13.83
CA PHE A 58 2.06 -3.00 -12.71
C PHE A 58 3.10 -2.58 -11.66
N VAL A 59 2.91 -3.09 -10.46
CA VAL A 59 3.88 -3.11 -9.38
C VAL A 59 4.21 -4.55 -9.03
N VAL A 60 5.50 -4.83 -8.90
CA VAL A 60 6.01 -6.08 -8.36
C VAL A 60 6.66 -5.77 -7.01
N LYS A 61 6.12 -6.34 -5.93
CA LYS A 61 6.72 -6.26 -4.59
C LYS A 61 7.30 -7.62 -4.19
N VAL A 62 8.55 -7.61 -3.77
CA VAL A 62 9.23 -8.74 -3.14
C VAL A 62 8.79 -8.79 -1.68
N LEU A 63 8.14 -9.89 -1.27
CA LEU A 63 7.62 -10.00 0.08
C LEU A 63 8.70 -10.32 1.10
N ASN A 64 8.62 -9.71 2.29
CA ASN A 64 9.43 -10.15 3.42
C ASN A 64 8.76 -11.38 4.07
N THR A 65 9.44 -12.52 4.04
CA THR A 65 8.89 -13.77 4.59
C THR A 65 8.99 -13.87 6.11
N ASP A 66 9.69 -12.93 6.76
CA ASP A 66 9.77 -12.82 8.21
C ASP A 66 8.60 -12.03 8.82
N THR A 67 7.74 -11.42 7.99
CA THR A 67 6.53 -10.69 8.42
C THR A 67 5.26 -11.49 8.20
N GLN A 68 4.12 -10.95 8.62
CA GLN A 68 2.79 -11.58 8.44
C GLN A 68 2.09 -11.16 7.15
N GLU A 69 2.77 -10.38 6.29
CA GLU A 69 2.17 -9.75 5.12
C GLU A 69 1.54 -10.76 4.17
N LEU A 70 2.24 -11.87 3.86
CA LEU A 70 1.72 -12.91 2.98
C LEU A 70 0.43 -13.53 3.50
N GLN A 71 0.39 -13.88 4.80
CA GLN A 71 -0.80 -14.49 5.41
C GLN A 71 -1.96 -13.48 5.54
N ILE A 72 -1.66 -12.20 5.71
CA ILE A 72 -2.66 -11.12 5.69
C ILE A 72 -3.29 -11.01 4.30
N TYR A 73 -2.49 -10.98 3.23
CA TYR A 73 -3.01 -11.01 1.87
C TYR A 73 -3.86 -12.25 1.61
N ASP A 74 -3.45 -13.44 2.05
CA ASP A 74 -4.27 -14.66 1.92
C ASP A 74 -5.67 -14.49 2.52
N ARG A 75 -5.77 -13.89 3.71
CA ARG A 75 -7.06 -13.62 4.36
C ARG A 75 -7.87 -12.57 3.62
N LEU A 76 -7.23 -11.49 3.17
CA LEU A 76 -7.92 -10.39 2.49
C LEU A 76 -8.41 -10.80 1.10
N LEU A 77 -7.60 -11.55 0.34
CA LEU A 77 -7.94 -12.01 -1.00
C LEU A 77 -9.00 -13.11 -1.01
N SER A 78 -9.09 -13.92 0.05
CA SER A 78 -10.22 -14.85 0.22
C SER A 78 -11.58 -14.14 0.26
N ARG A 79 -11.58 -12.81 0.50
CA ARG A 79 -12.76 -11.93 0.54
C ARG A 79 -12.61 -10.72 -0.39
N VAL A 80 -11.91 -10.86 -1.52
CA VAL A 80 -11.62 -9.73 -2.43
C VAL A 80 -12.88 -9.03 -2.95
N ARG A 81 -14.02 -9.75 -3.04
CA ARG A 81 -15.31 -9.19 -3.49
C ARG A 81 -16.13 -8.52 -2.39
N ALA A 82 -15.67 -8.54 -1.13
CA ALA A 82 -16.40 -7.86 -0.06
C ALA A 82 -16.34 -6.35 -0.30
N PRO A 83 -17.48 -5.63 -0.26
CA PRO A 83 -17.54 -4.22 -0.67
C PRO A 83 -16.64 -3.33 0.18
N ARG A 84 -16.55 -3.60 1.49
CA ARG A 84 -15.68 -2.93 2.47
C ARG A 84 -14.22 -3.40 2.44
N ASN A 85 -13.86 -4.33 1.55
CA ASN A 85 -12.47 -4.73 1.40
C ASN A 85 -11.77 -3.74 0.47
N HIS A 86 -10.95 -2.88 1.06
CA HIS A 86 -10.13 -1.90 0.36
C HIS A 86 -8.72 -2.43 0.08
N THR A 87 -8.54 -3.74 -0.10
CA THR A 87 -7.24 -4.30 -0.52
C THR A 87 -7.13 -4.29 -2.04
N VAL A 88 -5.99 -3.85 -2.58
CA VAL A 88 -5.75 -3.90 -4.04
C VAL A 88 -5.87 -5.35 -4.53
N PRO A 89 -6.63 -5.61 -5.61
CA PRO A 89 -6.62 -6.92 -6.26
C PRO A 89 -5.20 -7.27 -6.71
N VAL A 90 -4.65 -8.37 -6.19
CA VAL A 90 -3.24 -8.74 -6.40
C VAL A 90 -3.13 -10.23 -6.70
N ASP A 91 -2.20 -10.57 -7.59
CA ASP A 91 -1.77 -11.93 -7.82
C ASP A 91 -0.52 -12.23 -6.99
N ILE A 92 -0.52 -13.37 -6.30
CA ILE A 92 0.62 -13.81 -5.50
C ILE A 92 1.33 -14.96 -6.22
N TYR A 93 2.56 -14.72 -6.64
CA TYR A 93 3.44 -15.79 -7.10
C TYR A 93 4.06 -16.51 -5.90
N ARG A 94 4.04 -17.85 -5.90
CA ARG A 94 4.46 -18.68 -4.75
C ARG A 94 5.51 -19.73 -5.09
N ASP A 95 5.80 -19.94 -6.37
CA ASP A 95 6.75 -20.97 -6.80
C ASP A 95 8.20 -20.44 -6.68
N GLY A 96 8.70 -20.33 -5.45
CA GLY A 96 9.97 -19.71 -5.13
C GLY A 96 9.80 -18.66 -4.03
N HIS A 97 10.58 -17.59 -4.08
CA HIS A 97 10.38 -16.47 -3.16
C HIS A 97 9.11 -15.69 -3.54
N PRO A 98 8.20 -15.43 -2.59
CA PRO A 98 6.88 -14.90 -2.93
C PRO A 98 6.93 -13.45 -3.43
N LEU A 99 6.20 -13.21 -4.52
CA LEU A 99 6.06 -11.88 -5.13
C LEU A 99 4.58 -11.49 -5.17
N LEU A 100 4.30 -10.22 -4.89
CA LEU A 100 3.02 -9.60 -5.21
C LEU A 100 3.10 -8.93 -6.57
N ILE A 101 2.13 -9.20 -7.43
CA ILE A 101 1.98 -8.54 -8.74
C ILE A 101 0.61 -7.85 -8.73
N MET A 102 0.61 -6.53 -8.62
CA MET A 102 -0.60 -5.71 -8.47
C MET A 102 -0.65 -4.61 -9.53
N PRO A 103 -1.83 -4.07 -9.85
CA PRO A 103 -1.95 -2.85 -10.67
C PRO A 103 -1.17 -1.67 -10.06
N TYR A 104 -0.53 -0.88 -10.92
CA TYR A 104 0.04 0.41 -10.50
C TYR A 104 -1.06 1.47 -10.49
N LEU A 105 -1.48 1.89 -9.29
CA LEU A 105 -2.55 2.87 -9.09
C LEU A 105 -1.98 4.23 -8.68
N ARG A 106 -2.85 5.26 -8.65
CA ARG A 106 -2.44 6.63 -8.30
C ARG A 106 -2.23 6.75 -6.81
N ASN A 107 -1.15 7.44 -6.40
CA ASN A 107 -1.03 7.87 -5.02
C ASN A 107 -2.16 8.84 -4.65
N LEU A 108 -2.42 8.95 -3.35
CA LEU A 108 -3.55 9.71 -2.84
C LEU A 108 -3.52 11.19 -3.24
N THR A 109 -2.35 11.86 -3.22
CA THR A 109 -2.20 13.25 -3.69
C THR A 109 -2.68 13.44 -5.14
N ARG A 110 -2.22 12.58 -6.06
CA ARG A 110 -2.60 12.69 -7.48
C ARG A 110 -4.09 12.44 -7.69
N PHE A 111 -4.65 11.49 -6.95
CA PHE A 111 -6.08 11.22 -6.96
C PHE A 111 -6.90 12.41 -6.44
N MET A 112 -6.49 13.00 -5.32
CA MET A 112 -7.12 14.20 -4.74
C MET A 112 -7.16 15.36 -5.72
N LEU A 113 -6.02 15.63 -6.38
CA LEU A 113 -5.94 16.67 -7.41
C LEU A 113 -6.87 16.42 -8.60
N ALA A 114 -7.29 15.18 -8.86
CA ALA A 114 -8.24 14.86 -9.91
C ALA A 114 -9.70 14.94 -9.43
N GLU A 115 -9.99 14.41 -8.23
CA GLU A 115 -11.36 14.05 -7.81
C GLU A 115 -11.91 14.86 -6.62
N ALA A 116 -11.07 15.48 -5.79
CA ALA A 116 -11.48 16.13 -4.54
C ALA A 116 -11.90 17.60 -4.72
N ARG A 117 -12.74 17.88 -5.72
CA ARG A 117 -13.16 19.25 -6.09
C ARG A 117 -14.20 19.86 -5.16
N THR A 118 -14.82 19.07 -4.30
CA THR A 118 -15.85 19.53 -3.37
C THR A 118 -15.65 18.90 -2.00
N SER A 119 -16.17 19.55 -0.95
CA SER A 119 -16.14 19.01 0.41
C SER A 119 -16.87 17.65 0.49
N ALA A 120 -17.93 17.45 -0.30
CA ALA A 120 -18.61 16.16 -0.38
C ALA A 120 -17.67 15.06 -0.89
N ARG A 121 -16.91 15.33 -1.96
CA ARG A 121 -15.92 14.36 -2.49
C ARG A 121 -14.78 14.09 -1.51
N LEU A 122 -14.32 15.12 -0.80
CA LEU A 122 -13.32 14.96 0.25
C LEU A 122 -13.82 14.08 1.41
N LEU A 123 -15.07 14.26 1.83
CA LEU A 123 -15.71 13.41 2.84
C LEU A 123 -15.91 11.97 2.34
N ASP A 124 -16.30 11.77 1.07
CA ASP A 124 -16.38 10.44 0.46
C ASP A 124 -15.01 9.72 0.49
N ILE A 125 -13.94 10.45 0.23
CA ILE A 125 -12.56 9.95 0.26
C ILE A 125 -12.19 9.53 1.68
N PHE A 126 -12.43 10.40 2.66
CA PHE A 126 -12.16 10.07 4.06
C PHE A 126 -13.00 8.89 4.55
N TYR A 127 -14.27 8.81 4.14
CA TYR A 127 -15.13 7.67 4.44
C TYR A 127 -14.53 6.35 3.91
N GLN A 128 -14.03 6.32 2.68
CA GLN A 128 -13.39 5.12 2.13
C GLN A 128 -12.11 4.72 2.89
N LEU A 129 -11.28 5.69 3.31
CA LEU A 129 -10.10 5.42 4.12
C LEU A 129 -10.48 4.77 5.46
N ALA A 130 -11.50 5.33 6.13
CA ALA A 130 -12.01 4.82 7.40
C ALA A 130 -12.68 3.44 7.23
N GLU A 131 -13.48 3.24 6.18
CA GLU A 131 -14.15 1.96 5.87
C GLU A 131 -13.12 0.84 5.61
N GLY A 132 -12.03 1.15 4.90
CA GLY A 132 -10.92 0.23 4.69
C GLY A 132 -10.26 -0.22 5.99
N LEU A 133 -9.94 0.71 6.89
CA LEU A 133 -9.36 0.39 8.20
C LEU A 133 -10.34 -0.33 9.13
N GLU A 134 -11.61 0.10 9.17
CA GLU A 134 -12.67 -0.58 9.93
C GLU A 134 -12.77 -2.05 9.50
N TYR A 135 -12.70 -2.31 8.19
CA TYR A 135 -12.73 -3.68 7.67
C TYR A 135 -11.52 -4.51 8.14
N LEU A 136 -10.30 -3.98 8.10
CA LEU A 136 -9.12 -4.65 8.66
C LEU A 136 -9.31 -4.96 10.15
N HIS A 137 -9.79 -3.98 10.91
CA HIS A 137 -10.02 -4.10 12.35
C HIS A 137 -11.07 -5.16 12.67
N SER A 138 -12.13 -5.26 11.86
CA SER A 138 -13.16 -6.31 11.97
C SER A 138 -12.62 -7.73 11.74
N LEU A 139 -11.48 -7.85 11.06
CA LEU A 139 -10.74 -9.10 10.85
C LEU A 139 -9.63 -9.30 11.88
N HIS A 140 -9.56 -8.45 12.90
CA HIS A 140 -8.47 -8.38 13.88
C HIS A 140 -7.09 -8.17 13.22
N ILE A 141 -7.03 -7.33 12.20
CA ILE A 141 -5.79 -6.91 11.56
C ILE A 141 -5.56 -5.45 11.91
N ALA A 142 -4.41 -5.14 12.49
CA ALA A 142 -3.95 -3.76 12.66
C ALA A 142 -2.88 -3.47 11.60
N HIS A 143 -3.00 -2.33 10.92
CA HIS A 143 -2.10 -1.96 9.83
C HIS A 143 -0.72 -1.54 10.35
N LEU A 144 -0.71 -0.80 11.46
CA LEU A 144 0.43 -0.29 12.23
C LEU A 144 1.32 0.75 11.54
N ASP A 145 1.27 0.87 10.23
CA ASP A 145 1.95 1.93 9.48
C ASP A 145 0.96 2.68 8.57
N VAL A 146 -0.19 3.06 9.11
CA VAL A 146 -1.13 3.93 8.35
C VAL A 146 -0.44 5.28 8.10
N CYS A 147 -0.36 5.67 6.83
CA CYS A 147 0.21 6.93 6.39
C CYS A 147 -0.34 7.30 5.01
N HIS A 148 -0.10 8.53 4.56
CA HIS A 148 -0.56 9.01 3.26
C HIS A 148 -0.10 8.11 2.10
N ASP A 149 1.14 7.62 2.15
CA ASP A 149 1.76 6.84 1.07
C ASP A 149 1.31 5.38 1.00
N ASN A 150 0.69 4.87 2.07
CA ASN A 150 0.12 3.52 2.13
C ASN A 150 -1.34 3.46 1.67
N PHE A 151 -1.81 4.53 1.01
CA PHE A 151 -3.07 4.54 0.27
C PHE A 151 -2.86 4.88 -1.20
N VAL A 152 -3.52 4.10 -2.06
CA VAL A 152 -3.58 4.32 -3.50
C VAL A 152 -5.01 4.33 -3.97
N ALA A 153 -5.30 4.93 -5.11
CA ALA A 153 -6.66 5.07 -5.61
C ALA A 153 -6.71 4.84 -7.11
N ALA A 154 -7.83 4.29 -7.56
CA ALA A 154 -8.08 4.02 -8.96
C ALA A 154 -8.89 5.14 -9.61
N LEU A 155 -8.41 5.66 -10.74
CA LEU A 155 -9.18 6.48 -11.66
C LEU A 155 -9.99 5.60 -12.64
N PRO A 156 -10.93 6.17 -13.41
CA PRO A 156 -11.66 5.43 -14.44
C PRO A 156 -10.75 4.66 -15.41
N GLU A 157 -9.68 5.27 -15.90
CA GLU A 157 -8.71 4.66 -16.81
C GLU A 157 -7.99 3.44 -16.21
N ASP A 158 -7.71 3.46 -14.90
CA ASP A 158 -7.09 2.33 -14.22
C ASP A 158 -8.06 1.13 -14.17
N ALA A 159 -9.35 1.38 -13.97
CA ALA A 159 -10.40 0.34 -13.96
C ALA A 159 -10.73 -0.21 -15.36
N GLU A 160 -10.56 0.60 -16.41
CA GLU A 160 -10.64 0.14 -17.80
C GLU A 160 -9.49 -0.83 -18.14
N SER A 161 -8.30 -0.53 -17.63
CA SER A 161 -7.07 -1.29 -17.89
C SER A 161 -6.93 -2.53 -16.98
N HIS A 162 -7.51 -2.48 -15.78
CA HIS A 162 -7.49 -3.55 -14.79
C HIS A 162 -8.92 -3.90 -14.34
N PRO A 163 -9.59 -4.89 -14.97
CA PRO A 163 -11.01 -5.17 -14.72
C PRO A 163 -11.38 -5.59 -13.29
N ALA A 164 -10.41 -6.00 -12.47
CA ALA A 164 -10.62 -6.32 -11.06
C ALA A 164 -10.65 -5.07 -10.16
N VAL A 165 -10.15 -3.94 -10.65
CA VAL A 165 -10.08 -2.66 -9.94
C VAL A 165 -11.41 -1.94 -10.09
N VAL A 166 -11.95 -1.47 -8.97
CA VAL A 166 -13.15 -0.62 -8.93
C VAL A 166 -12.76 0.83 -9.14
N SER A 167 -13.39 1.50 -10.12
CA SER A 167 -13.19 2.93 -10.39
C SER A 167 -13.51 3.79 -9.17
N ARG A 168 -12.70 4.82 -8.93
CA ARG A 168 -12.80 5.78 -7.81
C ARG A 168 -12.72 5.15 -6.41
N ARG A 169 -12.21 3.92 -6.33
CA ARG A 169 -11.95 3.24 -5.06
C ARG A 169 -10.56 3.58 -4.54
N ILE A 170 -10.48 3.82 -3.24
CA ILE A 170 -9.23 3.91 -2.51
C ILE A 170 -8.89 2.54 -1.94
N TYR A 171 -7.62 2.19 -1.94
CA TYR A 171 -7.09 0.93 -1.43
C TYR A 171 -5.98 1.17 -0.42
N VAL A 172 -5.91 0.28 0.57
CA VAL A 172 -4.83 0.17 1.56
C VAL A 172 -3.78 -0.79 1.00
N ILE A 173 -2.51 -0.42 1.12
CA ILE A 173 -1.36 -1.20 0.66
C ILE A 173 -0.27 -1.27 1.73
N ASP A 174 0.75 -2.09 1.48
CA ASP A 174 1.95 -2.27 2.32
C ASP A 174 1.65 -2.80 3.73
N PHE A 175 1.31 -4.09 3.81
CA PHE A 175 1.01 -4.76 5.08
C PHE A 175 2.25 -5.33 5.78
N ASP A 176 3.46 -4.85 5.46
CA ASP A 176 4.72 -5.41 5.97
C ASP A 176 4.84 -5.31 7.49
N THR A 177 4.36 -4.19 8.06
CA THR A 177 4.33 -3.96 9.51
C THR A 177 3.05 -4.45 10.18
N SER A 178 2.04 -4.81 9.38
CA SER A 178 0.72 -5.19 9.87
C SER A 178 0.75 -6.49 10.67
N ARG A 179 -0.20 -6.61 11.60
CA ARG A 179 -0.30 -7.76 12.49
C ARG A 179 -1.72 -8.30 12.55
N GLN A 180 -1.80 -9.63 12.59
CA GLN A 180 -3.00 -10.35 12.96
C GLN A 180 -3.02 -10.52 14.47
N LEU A 181 -4.06 -10.02 15.11
CA LEU A 181 -4.19 -9.96 16.55
C LEU A 181 -5.27 -10.94 17.03
N THR A 182 -5.15 -11.40 18.27
CA THR A 182 -6.11 -12.35 18.85
C THR A 182 -7.37 -11.66 19.38
N LEU A 183 -7.22 -10.41 19.82
CA LEU A 183 -8.29 -9.60 20.41
C LEU A 183 -8.60 -8.42 19.49
N GLY A 184 -9.87 -8.02 19.41
CA GLY A 184 -10.32 -6.91 18.60
C GLY A 184 -10.19 -5.53 19.26
N PRO A 185 -10.72 -4.48 18.59
CA PRO A 185 -10.72 -3.12 19.11
C PRO A 185 -11.35 -2.98 20.49
N GLY A 186 -10.78 -2.10 21.34
CA GLY A 186 -11.30 -1.79 22.68
C GLY A 186 -10.99 -2.84 23.75
N VAL A 187 -10.42 -3.99 23.40
CA VAL A 187 -10.04 -5.06 24.33
C VAL A 187 -8.58 -5.51 24.21
N HIS A 188 -7.88 -5.14 23.14
CA HIS A 188 -6.47 -5.46 22.97
C HIS A 188 -5.60 -4.62 23.92
N CYS A 189 -4.54 -5.22 24.45
CA CYS A 189 -3.57 -4.50 25.28
C CYS A 189 -2.64 -3.63 24.42
N ALA A 190 -2.04 -2.61 25.04
CA ALA A 190 -1.06 -1.79 24.35
C ALA A 190 0.18 -2.62 23.95
N ILE A 191 0.67 -2.42 22.73
CA ILE A 191 1.88 -3.05 22.20
C ILE A 191 2.96 -2.00 21.97
N THR A 192 4.24 -2.42 22.01
CA THR A 192 5.31 -1.61 21.45
C THR A 192 5.14 -1.51 19.94
N LEU A 193 5.10 -0.29 19.42
CA LEU A 193 4.97 -0.06 17.98
C LEU A 193 6.23 -0.53 17.24
N PRO A 194 6.09 -1.06 16.01
CA PRO A 194 7.21 -1.12 15.08
C PRO A 194 7.69 0.29 14.72
N PRO A 195 8.82 0.45 13.99
CA PRO A 195 9.13 1.72 13.34
C PRO A 195 7.94 2.18 12.50
N THR A 196 7.52 3.42 12.71
CA THR A 196 6.34 4.02 12.06
C THR A 196 6.76 5.29 11.33
N GLN A 197 6.04 5.64 10.26
CA GLN A 197 6.28 6.91 9.57
C GLN A 197 5.80 8.11 10.38
N ILE A 198 4.63 7.98 11.04
CA ILE A 198 4.09 9.02 11.91
C ILE A 198 4.75 8.91 13.29
N PRO A 199 5.33 10.00 13.83
CA PRO A 199 5.95 9.99 15.14
C PRO A 199 4.89 9.80 16.24
N PRO A 200 5.12 8.89 17.20
CA PRO A 200 4.19 8.71 18.32
C PRO A 200 4.04 10.00 19.16
N PRO A 201 2.82 10.35 19.59
CA PRO A 201 2.60 11.55 20.37
C PRO A 201 3.23 11.43 21.76
N ASN A 202 3.66 12.57 22.31
CA ASN A 202 4.06 12.73 23.71
C ASN A 202 5.15 11.76 24.20
N GLY A 203 5.99 11.23 23.29
CA GLY A 203 7.04 10.26 23.63
C GLY A 203 6.52 8.91 24.10
N LEU A 204 5.23 8.63 23.90
CA LEU A 204 4.63 7.33 24.21
C LEU A 204 5.21 6.25 23.28
N LYS A 205 5.37 5.04 23.82
CA LYS A 205 5.95 3.89 23.10
C LYS A 205 5.00 2.71 22.98
N HIS A 206 3.90 2.73 23.72
CA HIS A 206 2.94 1.64 23.79
C HIS A 206 1.55 2.14 23.48
N PHE A 207 0.89 1.49 22.52
CA PHE A 207 -0.43 1.91 22.05
C PHE A 207 -1.32 0.70 21.84
N ASP A 208 -2.62 0.88 22.07
CA ASP A 208 -3.60 -0.02 21.48
C ASP A 208 -3.42 0.03 19.94
N PRO A 209 -3.17 -1.12 19.28
CA PRO A 209 -2.79 -1.15 17.87
C PRO A 209 -3.88 -0.62 16.94
N TYR A 210 -5.16 -0.80 17.28
CA TYR A 210 -6.28 -0.30 16.49
C TYR A 210 -6.43 1.21 16.63
N SER A 211 -6.33 1.73 17.86
CA SER A 211 -6.35 3.16 18.14
C SER A 211 -5.17 3.88 17.51
N TRP A 212 -4.02 3.21 17.38
CA TRP A 212 -2.87 3.73 16.65
C TRP A 212 -3.18 3.94 15.16
N ASP A 213 -3.80 2.96 14.49
CA ASP A 213 -4.23 3.13 13.09
C ASP A 213 -5.19 4.32 12.94
N VAL A 214 -6.14 4.48 13.87
CA VAL A 214 -7.10 5.61 13.86
C VAL A 214 -6.40 6.95 14.10
N TYR A 215 -5.44 7.01 15.02
CA TYR A 215 -4.62 8.19 15.26
C TYR A 215 -3.87 8.61 13.98
N CYS A 216 -3.22 7.64 13.34
CA CYS A 216 -2.50 7.86 12.08
C CYS A 216 -3.43 8.27 10.93
N LEU A 217 -4.63 7.70 10.84
CA LEU A 217 -5.65 8.12 9.88
C LEU A 217 -6.03 9.61 10.06
N GLY A 218 -6.05 10.10 11.30
CA GLY A 218 -6.26 11.52 11.61
C GLY A 218 -5.23 12.43 10.94
N HIS A 219 -3.95 12.08 11.00
CA HIS A 219 -2.87 12.81 10.30
C HIS A 219 -3.03 12.77 8.79
N VAL A 220 -3.39 11.60 8.24
CA VAL A 220 -3.69 11.50 6.79
C VAL A 220 -4.81 12.46 6.40
N PHE A 221 -5.85 12.60 7.23
CA PHE A 221 -6.91 13.56 6.96
C PHE A 221 -6.44 15.02 7.03
N GLU A 222 -5.61 15.37 8.02
CA GLU A 222 -5.01 16.71 8.11
C GLU A 222 -4.18 17.05 6.85
N ASP A 223 -3.38 16.11 6.36
CA ASP A 223 -2.61 16.26 5.13
C ASP A 223 -3.52 16.49 3.91
N LEU A 224 -4.61 15.72 3.81
CA LEU A 224 -5.59 15.86 2.72
C LEU A 224 -6.30 17.22 2.73
N MET A 225 -6.60 17.75 3.91
CA MET A 225 -7.19 19.09 4.06
C MET A 225 -6.22 20.17 3.55
N GLY A 226 -4.91 20.04 3.83
CA GLY A 226 -3.89 20.95 3.33
C GLY A 226 -3.77 20.96 1.79
N VAL A 227 -3.80 19.77 1.17
CA VAL A 227 -3.78 19.66 -0.31
C VAL A 227 -5.03 20.26 -0.95
N SER A 228 -6.20 20.09 -0.31
CA SER A 228 -7.46 20.66 -0.81
C SER A 228 -7.47 22.19 -0.77
N THR A 229 -6.95 22.81 0.30
CA THR A 229 -6.88 24.27 0.40
C THR A 229 -6.00 24.90 -0.67
N ASP A 230 -4.85 24.28 -0.99
CA ASP A 230 -3.94 24.77 -2.03
C ASP A 230 -4.53 24.60 -3.43
N SER A 231 -5.22 23.47 -3.69
CA SER A 231 -5.89 23.24 -4.97
C SER A 231 -7.06 24.19 -5.20
N LEU A 232 -7.83 24.52 -4.16
CA LEU A 232 -8.95 25.47 -4.28
C LEU A 232 -8.46 26.90 -4.50
N ALA A 233 -7.35 27.30 -3.85
CA ALA A 233 -6.73 28.60 -4.05
C ALA A 233 -6.20 28.79 -5.49
N MET A 234 -5.65 27.73 -6.11
CA MET A 234 -5.18 27.76 -7.51
C MET A 234 -6.29 27.90 -8.56
N HIS A 235 -7.54 27.52 -8.23
CA HIS A 235 -8.69 27.66 -9.14
C HIS A 235 -9.50 28.95 -8.92
N ALA A 236 -9.14 29.75 -7.91
CA ALA A 236 -9.77 31.04 -7.59
C ALA A 236 -8.98 32.26 -8.14
N LEU A 237 -7.94 32.00 -8.94
CA LEU A 237 -7.13 32.98 -9.69
C LEU A 237 -7.33 32.76 -11.19
#